data_AF-A0A4U2YVJ3-F1
#
_entry.id   AF-A0A4U2YVJ3-F1
#
_cell.length_a   1.000
_cell.length_b   1.000
_cell.length_c   1.000
_cell.angle_alpha   90.00
_cell.angle_beta   90.00
_cell.angle_gamma   90.00
#
_symmetry.space_group_name_H-M   'P 1'
#
loop_
_entity.id
_entity.type
_entity.pdbx_description
1 polymer ?
#
loop_
_entity_poly.entity_id
_entity_poly.type
_entity_poly.pdbx_seq_one_letter_code
_entity_poly.pdbx_strand_id
1 'polypeptide(L)'
;MNQEQLNAIKERVAKATPGPWESEETTEGHIDIFNPNQDYAICQTGNETYDCLNDGDTEFIKHAITDVPALVAEVERLMKGMYQLREYISLTKHSDDLENINGILWSIMQGGEALD
;
A
#
# COMPACT_ATOMS: atom_id res chain seq x y z
N MET A 1 -11.76 -3.15 4.28
CA MET A 1 -10.69 -2.48 5.06
C MET A 1 -11.20 -1.12 5.48
N ASN A 2 -11.10 -0.76 6.75
CA ASN A 2 -11.38 0.60 7.23
C ASN A 2 -10.07 1.42 7.37
N GLN A 3 -10.19 2.71 7.69
CA GLN A 3 -9.02 3.59 7.81
C GLN A 3 -8.05 3.17 8.92
N GLU A 4 -8.57 2.67 10.04
CA GLU A 4 -7.76 2.20 11.16
C GLU A 4 -6.89 0.99 10.77
N GLN A 5 -7.50 0.01 10.10
CA GLN A 5 -6.82 -1.18 9.57
C GLN A 5 -5.74 -0.80 8.56
N LEU A 6 -6.02 0.16 7.66
CA LEU A 6 -5.05 0.64 6.68
C LEU A 6 -3.89 1.36 7.36
N ASN A 7 -4.17 2.22 8.35
CA ASN A 7 -3.14 2.90 9.14
C ASN A 7 -2.25 1.90 9.88
N ALA A 8 -2.83 0.84 10.45
CA ALA A 8 -2.07 -0.21 11.14
C ALA A 8 -1.18 -1.01 10.18
N ILE A 9 -1.54 -1.15 8.90
CA ILE A 9 -0.66 -1.75 7.89
C ILE A 9 0.46 -0.77 7.52
N LYS A 10 0.14 0.51 7.27
CA LYS A 10 1.12 1.56 6.99
C LYS A 10 2.20 1.66 8.07
N GLU A 11 1.79 1.57 9.34
CA GLU A 11 2.72 1.61 10.46
C GLU A 11 3.67 0.41 10.48
N ARG A 12 3.17 -0.80 10.18
CA ARG A 12 3.99 -2.01 10.07
C ARG A 12 4.99 -1.90 8.91
N VAL A 13 4.55 -1.38 7.76
CA VAL A 13 5.42 -1.12 6.60
C VAL A 13 6.51 -0.12 6.95
N ALA A 14 6.17 0.99 7.60
CA ALA A 14 7.14 2.04 7.96
C ALA A 14 8.17 1.57 9.01
N LYS A 15 7.83 0.58 9.83
CA LYS A 15 8.74 -0.02 10.83
C LYS A 15 9.58 -1.17 10.28
N ALA A 16 9.23 -1.72 9.12
CA ALA A 16 10.00 -2.79 8.49
C ALA A 16 11.36 -2.26 8.01
N THR A 17 12.35 -3.15 7.91
CA THR A 17 13.66 -2.83 7.33
C THR A 17 13.47 -2.32 5.90
N PRO A 18 14.04 -1.16 5.51
CA PRO A 18 13.95 -0.67 4.13
C PRO A 18 14.42 -1.71 3.12
N GLY A 19 13.78 -1.76 1.95
CA GLY A 19 14.18 -2.61 0.83
C GLY A 19 15.09 -1.90 -0.20
N PRO A 20 15.39 -2.55 -1.34
CA PRO A 20 14.97 -3.91 -1.69
C PRO A 20 15.67 -4.96 -0.82
N TRP A 21 15.02 -6.11 -0.64
CA TRP A 21 15.62 -7.27 0.00
C TRP A 21 16.07 -8.28 -1.06
N GLU A 22 17.10 -9.05 -0.74
CA GLU A 22 17.65 -10.14 -1.54
C GLU A 22 17.64 -11.44 -0.71
N SER A 23 17.91 -12.57 -1.37
CA SER A 23 17.97 -13.87 -0.71
C SER A 23 19.17 -14.69 -1.18
N GLU A 24 19.84 -15.38 -0.28
CA GLU A 24 21.00 -16.24 -0.56
C GLU A 24 20.91 -17.56 0.23
N GLU A 25 21.32 -18.66 -0.39
CA GLU A 25 21.48 -19.96 0.29
C GLU A 25 22.83 -20.00 1.01
N THR A 26 22.80 -20.25 2.31
CA THR A 26 23.96 -20.37 3.19
C THR A 26 24.63 -21.73 3.06
N THR A 27 25.86 -21.85 3.57
CA THR A 27 26.60 -23.12 3.59
C THR A 27 25.96 -24.21 4.47
N GLU A 28 25.03 -23.83 5.34
CA GLU A 28 24.27 -24.71 6.24
C GLU A 28 22.89 -25.07 5.66
N GLY A 29 22.63 -24.73 4.38
CA GLY A 29 21.38 -25.06 3.68
C GLY A 29 20.17 -24.21 4.10
N HIS A 30 20.38 -23.11 4.82
CA HIS A 30 19.36 -22.09 5.11
C HIS A 30 19.30 -21.06 3.99
N ILE A 31 18.15 -20.40 3.81
CA ILE A 31 18.03 -19.21 2.99
C ILE A 31 18.00 -17.99 3.90
N ASP A 32 18.93 -17.06 3.71
CA ASP A 32 18.92 -15.76 4.37
C ASP A 32 18.25 -14.73 3.45
N ILE A 33 17.28 -14.00 3.96
CA ILE A 33 16.70 -12.80 3.33
C ILE A 33 17.31 -11.58 4.01
N PHE A 34 17.93 -10.69 3.24
CA PHE A 34 18.72 -9.59 3.77
C PHE A 34 18.59 -8.32 2.92
N ASN A 35 18.99 -7.18 3.47
CA ASN A 35 19.21 -5.96 2.68
C ASN A 35 20.71 -5.92 2.32
N PRO A 36 21.09 -5.78 1.03
CA PRO A 36 22.51 -5.81 0.62
C PRO A 36 23.35 -4.65 1.18
N ASN A 37 22.72 -3.65 1.80
CA ASN A 37 23.38 -2.53 2.46
C ASN A 37 23.51 -2.73 3.99
N GLN A 38 23.22 -3.92 4.51
CA GLN A 38 23.26 -4.23 5.93
C GLN A 38 23.98 -5.56 6.17
N ASP A 39 24.68 -5.66 7.30
CA ASP A 39 25.51 -6.82 7.65
C ASP A 39 24.75 -7.90 8.44
N TYR A 40 23.43 -7.93 8.37
CA TYR A 40 22.60 -8.89 9.10
C TYR A 40 21.39 -9.37 8.27
N ALA A 41 21.02 -10.63 8.46
CA ALA A 41 19.80 -11.20 7.86
C ALA A 41 18.55 -10.60 8.54
N ILE A 42 17.56 -10.25 7.71
CA ILE A 42 16.25 -9.77 8.14
C ILE A 42 15.38 -10.95 8.57
N CYS A 43 15.48 -12.05 7.83
CA CYS A 43 14.78 -13.29 8.08
C CYS A 43 15.65 -14.45 7.60
N GLN A 44 15.67 -15.53 8.36
CA GLN A 44 16.27 -16.80 7.93
C GLN A 44 15.15 -17.82 7.78
N THR A 45 15.17 -18.55 6.67
CA THR A 45 14.13 -19.50 6.27
C THR A 45 14.78 -20.86 5.94
N GLY A 46 14.08 -21.95 6.26
CA GLY A 46 14.57 -23.32 6.02
C GLY A 46 15.61 -23.84 7.03
N ASN A 47 15.85 -25.15 7.02
CA ASN A 47 16.87 -25.90 7.77
C ASN A 47 16.96 -27.32 7.18
N GLU A 48 18.15 -27.95 7.14
CA GLU A 48 18.38 -29.36 6.72
C GLU A 48 17.40 -30.39 7.35
N THR A 49 16.86 -30.09 8.53
CA THR A 49 15.95 -30.88 9.36
C THR A 49 14.48 -30.49 9.17
N TYR A 50 14.20 -29.26 8.75
CA TYR A 50 12.86 -28.71 8.62
C TYR A 50 12.77 -27.86 7.36
N ASP A 51 12.37 -28.52 6.28
CA ASP A 51 12.05 -27.92 4.99
C ASP A 51 10.71 -27.16 5.12
N CYS A 52 10.76 -26.01 5.78
CA CYS A 52 9.55 -25.31 6.22
C CYS A 52 9.05 -24.24 5.25
N LEU A 53 9.82 -23.92 4.20
CA LEU A 53 9.49 -22.87 3.23
C LEU A 53 9.97 -23.28 1.83
N ASN A 54 9.09 -23.19 0.85
CA ASN A 54 9.46 -23.42 -0.56
C ASN A 54 9.95 -22.12 -1.20
N ASP A 55 10.56 -22.20 -2.39
CA ASP A 55 11.04 -21.04 -3.15
C ASP A 55 10.00 -19.92 -3.27
N GLY A 56 8.71 -20.26 -3.38
CA GLY A 56 7.61 -19.30 -3.47
C GLY A 56 7.40 -18.49 -2.18
N ASP A 57 7.65 -19.08 -1.01
CA ASP A 57 7.55 -18.35 0.25
C ASP A 57 8.71 -17.35 0.40
N THR A 58 9.93 -17.75 0.02
CA THR A 58 11.11 -16.88 -0.03
C THR A 58 10.88 -15.70 -0.97
N GLU A 59 10.40 -15.95 -2.19
CA GLU A 59 10.09 -14.89 -3.15
C GLU A 59 9.02 -13.94 -2.61
N PHE A 60 7.94 -14.47 -2.00
CA PHE A 60 6.89 -13.64 -1.42
C PHE A 60 7.43 -12.72 -0.32
N ILE A 61 8.22 -13.26 0.64
CA ILE A 61 8.76 -12.47 1.75
C ILE A 61 9.75 -11.41 1.25
N LYS A 62 10.66 -11.78 0.34
CA LYS A 62 11.65 -10.87 -0.28
C LYS A 62 10.97 -9.68 -0.96
N HIS A 63 9.88 -9.93 -1.69
CA HIS A 63 9.16 -8.88 -2.42
C HIS A 63 8.15 -8.09 -1.58
N ALA A 64 7.74 -8.60 -0.41
CA ALA A 64 6.74 -7.96 0.44
C ALA A 64 7.07 -6.51 0.79
N ILE A 65 8.35 -6.17 1.00
CA ILE A 65 8.76 -4.79 1.32
C ILE A 65 8.54 -3.79 0.17
N THR A 66 8.40 -4.26 -1.07
CA THR A 66 8.10 -3.43 -2.24
C THR A 66 6.62 -3.51 -2.61
N ASP A 67 6.06 -4.71 -2.59
CA ASP A 67 4.69 -4.97 -3.05
C ASP A 67 3.64 -4.44 -2.07
N VAL A 68 3.87 -4.58 -0.76
CA VAL A 68 2.91 -4.12 0.26
C VAL A 68 2.75 -2.59 0.25
N PRO A 69 3.82 -1.76 0.21
CA PRO A 69 3.66 -0.32 0.03
C PRO A 69 2.90 0.07 -1.24
N ALA A 70 3.17 -0.60 -2.37
CA ALA A 70 2.46 -0.34 -3.62
C ALA A 70 0.96 -0.65 -3.50
N LEU A 71 0.63 -1.78 -2.88
CA LEU A 71 -0.76 -2.17 -2.63
C LEU A 71 -1.46 -1.20 -1.67
N VAL A 72 -0.77 -0.74 -0.61
CA VAL A 72 -1.29 0.27 0.32
C VAL A 72 -1.63 1.56 -0.41
N ALA A 73 -0.74 2.05 -1.29
CA ALA A 73 -0.98 3.26 -2.08
C ALA A 73 -2.21 3.11 -2.99
N GLU A 74 -2.38 1.96 -3.61
CA GLU A 74 -3.54 1.70 -4.46
C GLU A 74 -4.85 1.62 -3.65
N VAL A 75 -4.83 0.98 -2.48
CA VAL A 75 -6.02 0.96 -1.61
C VAL A 75 -6.38 2.36 -1.13
N GLU A 76 -5.40 3.20 -0.78
CA GLU A 76 -5.65 4.61 -0.43
C GLU A 76 -6.31 5.37 -1.58
N ARG A 77 -5.81 5.19 -2.80
CA ARG A 77 -6.37 5.81 -4.01
C ARG A 77 -7.83 5.38 -4.22
N LEU A 78 -8.11 4.09 -4.12
CA LEU A 78 -9.46 3.52 -4.28
C LEU A 78 -10.41 4.02 -3.18
N MET A 79 -9.98 4.01 -1.92
CA MET A 79 -10.78 4.52 -0.80
C MET A 79 -11.13 5.99 -0.97
N LYS A 80 -10.16 6.83 -1.37
CA LYS A 80 -10.41 8.24 -1.68
C LYS A 80 -11.47 8.42 -2.77
N GLY A 81 -11.37 7.66 -3.86
CA GLY A 81 -12.37 7.68 -4.94
C GLY A 81 -13.77 7.26 -4.48
N MET A 82 -13.86 6.23 -3.63
CA MET A 82 -15.13 5.79 -3.05
C MET A 82 -15.76 6.86 -2.15
N TYR A 83 -14.96 7.57 -1.33
CA TYR A 83 -15.46 8.66 -0.50
C TYR A 83 -16.00 9.82 -1.33
N GLN A 84 -15.26 10.23 -2.36
CA GLN A 84 -15.69 11.28 -3.29
C GLN A 84 -16.98 10.92 -4.03
N LEU A 85 -17.10 9.69 -4.52
CA LEU A 85 -18.32 9.23 -5.19
C LEU A 85 -19.51 9.19 -4.24
N ARG A 86 -19.29 8.74 -2.99
CA ARG A 86 -20.35 8.72 -1.97
C ARG A 86 -20.81 10.13 -1.62
N GLU A 87 -19.90 11.07 -1.49
CA GLU A 87 -20.21 12.49 -1.27
C GLU A 87 -21.03 13.06 -2.44
N TYR A 88 -20.58 12.83 -3.68
CA TYR A 88 -21.31 13.25 -4.88
C TYR A 88 -22.73 12.67 -4.93
N ILE A 89 -22.90 11.37 -4.68
CA ILE A 89 -24.22 10.73 -4.63
C ILE A 89 -25.08 11.28 -3.49
N SER A 90 -24.47 11.59 -2.35
CA SER A 90 -25.19 12.22 -1.24
C SER A 90 -25.72 13.59 -1.65
N LEU A 91 -24.91 14.41 -2.32
CA LEU A 91 -25.32 15.73 -2.81
C LEU A 91 -26.42 15.63 -3.87
N THR A 92 -26.33 14.68 -4.82
CA THR A 92 -27.33 14.53 -5.88
C THR A 92 -28.65 13.93 -5.38
N LYS A 93 -28.64 13.08 -4.36
CA LYS A 93 -29.88 12.58 -3.72
C LYS A 93 -30.59 13.62 -2.87
N HIS A 94 -29.90 14.67 -2.43
CA HIS A 94 -30.53 15.83 -1.80
C HIS A 94 -30.91 16.92 -2.82
N SER A 95 -30.55 16.75 -4.11
CA SER A 95 -30.84 17.71 -5.18
C SER A 95 -32.02 17.29 -6.05
N ASP A 96 -33.20 17.18 -5.45
CA ASP A 96 -34.41 17.54 -6.19
C ASP A 96 -34.37 19.06 -6.56
N ASP A 97 -33.42 19.84 -6.02
CA ASP A 97 -33.00 21.17 -6.48
C ASP A 97 -31.76 21.11 -7.40
N LEU A 98 -31.94 20.67 -8.65
CA LEU A 98 -30.87 20.58 -9.68
C LEU A 98 -30.23 21.93 -10.05
N GLU A 99 -30.87 23.06 -9.71
CA GLU A 99 -30.36 24.41 -10.02
C GLU A 99 -29.13 24.79 -9.17
N ASN A 100 -29.01 24.28 -7.95
CA ASN A 100 -27.94 24.66 -7.03
C ASN A 100 -26.61 23.93 -7.33
N ILE A 101 -26.68 22.68 -7.81
CA ILE A 101 -25.49 21.88 -8.15
C ILE A 101 -24.74 22.47 -9.35
N ASN A 102 -25.44 22.98 -10.35
CA ASN A 102 -24.80 23.61 -11.52
C ASN A 102 -24.01 24.87 -11.13
N GLY A 103 -24.47 25.63 -10.13
CA GLY A 103 -23.75 26.78 -9.59
C GLY A 103 -22.48 26.42 -8.81
N ILE A 104 -22.52 25.32 -8.05
CA ILE A 104 -21.36 24.81 -7.30
C ILE A 104 -20.31 24.24 -8.25
N LEU A 105 -20.74 23.44 -9.24
CA LEU A 105 -19.83 22.90 -10.26
C LEU A 105 -19.17 24.01 -11.08
N TRP A 106 -19.92 25.07 -11.42
CA TRP A 106 -19.35 26.23 -12.11
C TRP A 106 -18.32 26.96 -11.21
N SER A 107 -18.61 27.18 -9.93
CA SER A 107 -17.66 27.82 -9.03
C SER A 107 -16.35 27.02 -8.82
N ILE A 108 -16.44 25.68 -8.81
CA ILE A 108 -15.27 24.79 -8.73
C ILE A 108 -14.45 24.82 -10.03
N MET A 109 -15.11 24.88 -11.19
CA MET A 109 -14.43 24.96 -12.48
C MET A 109 -13.79 26.33 -12.75
N GLN A 110 -14.34 27.42 -12.22
CA GLN A 110 -13.79 28.77 -12.43
C GLN A 110 -12.78 29.23 -11.37
N GLY A 111 -12.74 28.58 -10.19
CA GLY A 111 -11.72 28.84 -9.17
C GLY A 111 -10.35 28.21 -9.45
N GLY A 112 -10.20 27.44 -10.53
CA GLY A 112 -8.93 26.83 -10.97
C GLY A 112 -8.13 27.65 -11.97
N GLU A 113 -8.67 28.77 -12.48
CA GLU A 113 -8.01 29.65 -13.46
C GLU A 113 -7.91 31.09 -12.93
N ALA A 114 -7.16 31.29 -11.84
CA ALA A 114 -6.67 32.62 -11.47
C ALA A 114 -5.47 32.54 -10.51
N LEU A 115 -4.40 31.85 -10.91
CA LEU A 115 -3.02 32.12 -10.47
C LEU A 115 -2.05 31.73 -11.61
N ASP A 116 -2.09 32.53 -12.68
CA ASP A 116 -0.92 33.24 -13.25
C ASP A 116 -1.37 34.12 -14.44
#